data_AF-A0A8T7J146-F1
#
_entry.id   AF-A0A8T7J146-F1
#
_cell.length_a   1.000
_cell.length_b   1.000
_cell.length_c   1.000
_cell.angle_alpha   90.00
_cell.angle_beta   90.00
_cell.angle_gamma   90.00
#
_symmetry.space_group_name_H-M   'P 1'
#
loop_
_entity.id
_entity.type
_entity.pdbx_description
1 polymer ?
#
loop_
_entity_poly.entity_id
_entity_poly.type
_entity_poly.pdbx_seq_one_letter_code
_entity_poly.pdbx_strand_id
1 'polypeptide(L)'
;MNLLILYPSLFSSFSKFERKLGNILSEKVPEKICCCSDSNGFIERYMSNHLAGVTKEGISEFGFEQVTHAVIFDDGEEFVEEFADLKLRGVVVRRIRIKITRVINIKKDREYKGFTSNEKYEYIGRGSYWGNPYSMYEDGDDRDEVIRKFKYDFDFEKFPNKDKSEVYKLAGKRLGCYCKPEACHGDVLADFLNSWDDGE
;
A
#
# COMPACT_ATOMS: atom_id res chain seq x y z
N MET A 1 -11.86 18.84 17.86
CA MET A 1 -11.69 18.55 16.40
C MET A 1 -12.09 17.12 16.13
N ASN A 2 -12.99 16.90 15.16
CA ASN A 2 -13.37 15.56 14.68
C ASN A 2 -12.57 15.25 13.41
N LEU A 3 -11.63 14.30 13.53
CA LEU A 3 -10.66 13.97 12.51
C LEU A 3 -11.03 12.65 11.83
N LEU A 4 -11.20 12.68 10.51
CA LEU A 4 -11.27 11.48 9.69
C LEU A 4 -9.86 11.08 9.22
N ILE A 5 -9.51 9.80 9.33
CA ILE A 5 -8.29 9.25 8.76
C ILE A 5 -8.65 8.16 7.75
N LEU A 6 -8.15 8.30 6.53
CA LEU A 6 -8.31 7.32 5.45
C LEU A 6 -6.93 6.91 4.93
N TYR A 7 -6.72 5.60 4.77
CA TYR A 7 -5.51 5.06 4.16
C TYR A 7 -5.79 3.72 3.44
N PRO A 8 -5.10 3.42 2.33
CA PRO A 8 -5.32 2.19 1.57
C PRO A 8 -4.98 0.95 2.40
N SER A 9 -5.73 -0.13 2.23
CA SER A 9 -5.41 -1.39 2.91
C SER A 9 -4.02 -1.94 2.53
N LEU A 10 -3.56 -1.64 1.32
CA LEU A 10 -2.22 -2.00 0.86
C LEU A 10 -1.11 -1.17 1.48
N PHE A 11 -1.40 -0.02 2.11
CA PHE A 11 -0.39 0.81 2.78
C PHE A 11 0.02 0.17 4.11
N SER A 12 1.21 -0.44 4.14
CA SER A 12 1.68 -1.27 5.27
C SER A 12 2.89 -0.70 6.02
N SER A 13 3.24 0.57 5.80
CA SER A 13 4.31 1.27 6.54
C SER A 13 3.79 2.06 7.75
N PHE A 14 3.82 1.45 8.94
CA PHE A 14 3.38 2.13 10.17
C PHE A 14 4.30 3.30 10.55
N SER A 15 5.62 3.18 10.37
CA SER A 15 6.54 4.27 10.71
C SER A 15 6.27 5.52 9.86
N LYS A 16 5.99 5.34 8.56
CA LYS A 16 5.59 6.44 7.68
C LYS A 16 4.26 7.03 8.09
N PHE A 17 3.27 6.18 8.41
CA PHE A 17 1.99 6.61 8.94
C PHE A 17 2.15 7.48 10.20
N GLU A 18 2.86 6.96 11.20
CA GLU A 18 3.09 7.59 12.51
C GLU A 18 3.83 8.91 12.37
N ARG A 19 4.93 8.94 11.61
CA ARG A 19 5.72 10.16 11.36
C ARG A 19 4.89 11.24 10.69
N LYS A 20 4.11 10.89 9.65
CA LYS A 20 3.27 11.85 8.91
C LYS A 20 2.13 12.38 9.76
N LEU A 21 1.45 11.50 10.49
CA LEU A 21 0.33 11.88 11.33
C LEU A 21 0.80 12.70 12.53
N GLY A 22 1.92 12.33 13.15
CA GLY A 22 2.56 13.08 14.23
C GLY A 22 2.90 14.51 13.84
N ASN A 23 3.46 14.71 12.65
CA ASN A 23 3.74 16.06 12.13
C ASN A 23 2.46 16.91 11.98
N ILE A 24 1.35 16.30 11.55
CA ILE A 24 0.08 17.00 11.33
C ILE A 24 -0.64 17.31 12.65
N LEU A 25 -0.58 16.38 13.61
CA LEU A 25 -1.29 16.51 14.90
C LEU A 25 -0.45 17.16 16.00
N SER A 26 0.81 17.52 15.71
CA SER A 26 1.76 18.11 16.65
C SER A 26 1.22 19.34 17.40
N GLU A 27 0.41 20.17 16.74
CA GLU A 27 -0.16 21.39 17.31
C GLU A 27 -1.60 21.22 17.84
N LYS A 28 -2.32 20.20 17.38
CA LYS A 28 -3.76 20.02 17.65
C LYS A 28 -4.11 18.55 17.79
N VAL A 29 -4.40 18.15 19.02
CA VAL A 29 -4.93 16.83 19.35
C VAL A 29 -6.42 16.76 18.97
N PRO A 30 -6.85 15.76 18.19
CA PRO A 30 -8.27 15.54 17.91
C PRO A 30 -9.00 15.08 19.17
N GLU A 31 -10.27 15.49 19.32
CA GLU A 31 -11.15 14.96 20.37
C GLU A 31 -11.64 13.55 20.01
N LYS A 32 -11.83 13.32 18.71
CA LYS A 32 -12.39 12.10 18.15
C LYS A 32 -11.73 11.77 16.82
N ILE A 33 -11.42 10.49 16.63
CA ILE A 33 -10.90 9.96 15.36
C ILE A 33 -11.94 9.02 14.75
N CYS A 34 -12.24 9.26 13.49
CA CYS A 34 -13.12 8.43 12.69
C CYS A 34 -12.34 7.75 11.56
N CYS A 35 -12.77 6.54 11.18
CA CYS A 35 -12.24 5.83 10.03
C CYS A 35 -13.30 4.93 9.38
N CYS A 36 -13.19 4.71 8.06
CA CYS A 36 -14.01 3.73 7.36
C CYS A 36 -13.48 2.30 7.57
N SER A 37 -12.17 2.15 7.58
CA SER A 37 -11.48 0.90 7.89
C SER A 37 -10.16 1.20 8.59
N ASP A 38 -9.67 0.23 9.36
CA ASP A 38 -8.34 0.25 9.96
C ASP A 38 -7.63 -1.07 9.66
N SER A 39 -7.51 -1.38 8.36
CA SER A 39 -7.10 -2.70 7.85
C SER A 39 -5.75 -3.18 8.40
N ASN A 40 -4.83 -2.27 8.69
CA ASN A 40 -3.50 -2.59 9.25
C ASN A 40 -3.37 -2.23 10.74
N GLY A 41 -4.47 -1.81 11.40
CA GLY A 41 -4.48 -1.42 12.81
C GLY A 41 -3.66 -0.16 13.13
N PHE A 42 -3.34 0.66 12.13
CA PHE A 42 -2.49 1.84 12.28
C PHE A 42 -3.11 2.91 13.16
N ILE A 43 -4.41 3.14 13.02
CA ILE A 43 -5.09 4.17 13.79
C ILE A 43 -5.15 3.74 15.25
N GLU A 44 -5.55 2.51 15.52
CA GLU A 44 -5.58 1.96 16.87
C GLU A 44 -4.21 1.99 17.54
N ARG A 45 -3.16 1.53 16.83
CA ARG A 45 -1.78 1.55 17.33
C ARG A 45 -1.26 2.96 17.57
N TYR A 46 -1.56 3.90 16.69
CA TYR A 46 -1.15 5.29 16.88
C TYR A 46 -1.86 5.90 18.10
N MET A 47 -3.16 5.65 18.27
CA MET A 47 -3.93 6.13 19.40
C MET A 47 -3.39 5.58 20.73
N SER A 48 -3.09 4.28 20.81
CA SER A 48 -2.53 3.69 22.01
C SER A 48 -1.16 4.27 22.40
N ASN A 49 -0.37 4.68 21.40
CA ASN A 49 0.97 5.20 21.62
C ASN A 49 1.01 6.69 21.97
N HIS A 50 0.12 7.50 21.37
CA HIS A 50 0.24 8.96 21.38
C HIS A 50 -0.96 9.69 21.96
N LEU A 51 -2.15 9.09 21.95
CA LEU A 51 -3.41 9.79 22.21
C LEU A 51 -4.18 9.13 23.36
N ALA A 52 -3.84 9.51 24.60
CA ALA A 52 -4.61 9.10 25.77
C ALA A 52 -5.98 9.80 25.81
N GLY A 53 -7.06 9.02 25.92
CA GLY A 53 -8.42 9.55 26.12
C GLY A 53 -9.18 9.96 24.85
N VAL A 54 -8.64 9.71 23.66
CA VAL A 54 -9.33 9.94 22.38
C VAL A 54 -10.17 8.72 22.02
N THR A 55 -11.40 8.92 21.56
CA THR A 55 -12.29 7.83 21.13
C THR A 55 -12.15 7.55 19.62
N LYS A 56 -12.15 6.26 19.26
CA LYS A 56 -12.21 5.77 17.88
C LYS A 56 -13.66 5.40 17.56
N GLU A 57 -14.18 5.91 16.45
CA GLU A 57 -15.49 5.50 15.95
C GLU A 57 -15.41 5.00 14.51
N GLY A 58 -16.00 3.84 14.25
CA GLY A 58 -16.20 3.33 12.90
C GLY A 58 -17.37 4.06 12.24
N ILE A 59 -17.17 4.58 11.03
CA ILE A 59 -18.24 5.22 10.27
C ILE A 59 -18.90 4.18 9.37
N SER A 60 -20.17 3.83 9.65
CA SER A 60 -21.04 3.09 8.74
C SER A 60 -21.78 4.07 7.82
N GLU A 61 -21.22 4.35 6.63
CA GLU A 61 -21.81 5.01 5.45
C GLU A 61 -22.48 6.42 5.59
N PHE A 62 -22.90 6.87 6.78
CA PHE A 62 -23.63 8.13 7.01
C PHE A 62 -22.94 9.06 8.04
N GLY A 63 -21.76 8.68 8.54
CA GLY A 63 -21.11 9.36 9.67
C GLY A 63 -20.19 10.53 9.32
N PHE A 64 -20.14 10.96 8.06
CA PHE A 64 -19.23 12.04 7.68
C PHE A 64 -19.75 13.43 8.08
N GLU A 65 -21.03 13.61 8.44
CA GLU A 65 -21.64 14.92 8.73
C GLU A 65 -20.88 15.73 9.80
N GLN A 66 -20.34 15.06 10.81
CA GLN A 66 -19.63 15.70 11.92
C GLN A 66 -18.12 15.84 11.70
N VAL A 67 -17.59 15.39 10.56
CA VAL A 67 -16.16 15.47 10.24
C VAL A 67 -15.80 16.91 9.92
N THR A 68 -14.80 17.43 10.64
CA THR A 68 -14.32 18.82 10.48
C THR A 68 -12.96 18.87 9.78
N HIS A 69 -12.16 17.83 9.96
CA HIS A 69 -10.81 17.70 9.42
C HIS A 69 -10.63 16.28 8.87
N ALA A 70 -9.82 16.14 7.83
CA ALA A 70 -9.48 14.82 7.29
C ALA A 70 -7.99 14.73 6.95
N VAL A 71 -7.39 13.58 7.24
CA VAL A 71 -6.06 13.18 6.76
C VAL A 71 -6.26 11.99 5.85
N ILE A 72 -5.85 12.12 4.59
CA ILE A 72 -5.98 11.08 3.57
C ILE A 72 -4.58 10.71 3.09
N PHE A 73 -4.20 9.46 3.30
CA PHE A 73 -3.05 8.84 2.63
C PHE A 73 -3.51 8.43 1.25
N ASP A 74 -3.00 9.11 0.24
CA ASP A 74 -3.57 9.17 -1.10
C ASP A 74 -2.56 8.65 -2.12
N ASP A 75 -2.91 7.53 -2.73
CA ASP A 75 -2.15 6.87 -3.79
C ASP A 75 -2.69 7.20 -5.20
N GLY A 76 -3.76 7.99 -5.29
CA GLY A 76 -4.42 8.38 -6.53
C GLY A 76 -5.48 7.41 -7.04
N GLU A 77 -5.77 6.30 -6.33
CA GLU A 77 -6.73 5.29 -6.74
C GLU A 77 -7.82 5.03 -5.71
N GLU A 78 -7.48 5.05 -4.42
CA GLU A 78 -8.43 4.85 -3.32
C GLU A 78 -8.92 6.19 -2.74
N PHE A 79 -10.14 6.19 -2.20
CA PHE A 79 -10.79 7.34 -1.56
C PHE A 79 -11.06 8.56 -2.46
N VAL A 80 -11.18 8.35 -3.78
CA VAL A 80 -11.39 9.44 -4.75
C VAL A 80 -12.74 10.14 -4.52
N GLU A 81 -13.79 9.37 -4.26
CA GLU A 81 -15.14 9.89 -4.04
C GLU A 81 -15.26 10.57 -2.67
N GLU A 82 -14.71 9.95 -1.63
CA GLU A 82 -14.66 10.49 -0.27
C GLU A 82 -13.88 11.80 -0.23
N PHE A 83 -12.76 11.89 -0.95
CA PHE A 83 -12.02 13.14 -1.07
C PHE A 83 -12.86 14.24 -1.74
N ALA A 84 -13.61 13.90 -2.80
CA ALA A 84 -14.48 14.84 -3.48
C ALA A 84 -15.63 15.33 -2.58
N ASP A 85 -16.29 14.42 -1.85
CA ASP A 85 -17.35 14.75 -0.88
C ASP A 85 -16.84 15.68 0.23
N LEU A 86 -15.71 15.34 0.85
CA LEU A 86 -15.11 16.15 1.93
C LEU A 86 -14.78 17.56 1.43
N LYS A 87 -14.31 17.69 0.18
CA LYS A 87 -14.04 18.99 -0.44
C LYS A 87 -15.32 19.78 -0.70
N LEU A 88 -16.36 19.15 -1.23
CA LEU A 88 -17.65 19.78 -1.49
C LEU A 88 -18.26 20.34 -0.20
N ARG A 89 -18.07 19.64 0.92
CA ARG A 89 -18.57 20.01 2.25
C ARG A 89 -17.70 21.01 3.01
N GLY A 90 -16.58 21.46 2.42
CA GLY A 90 -15.69 22.44 3.05
C GLY A 90 -14.85 21.90 4.21
N VAL A 91 -14.67 20.57 4.30
CA VAL A 91 -13.80 19.95 5.31
C VAL A 91 -12.34 20.34 5.08
N VAL A 92 -11.60 20.58 6.17
CA VAL A 92 -10.16 20.86 6.09
C VAL A 92 -9.41 19.54 5.82
N VAL A 93 -9.06 19.30 4.56
CA VAL A 93 -8.38 18.06 4.13
C VAL A 93 -6.88 18.26 3.97
N ARG A 94 -6.09 17.39 4.63
CA ARG A 94 -4.66 17.18 4.39
C ARG A 94 -4.45 15.90 3.59
N ARG A 95 -3.91 16.02 2.38
CA ARG A 95 -3.54 14.88 1.52
C ARG A 95 -2.06 14.57 1.71
N ILE A 96 -1.75 13.30 1.97
CA ILE A 96 -0.38 12.79 2.03
C ILE A 96 -0.22 11.86 0.83
N ARG A 97 0.62 12.24 -0.14
CA ARG A 97 0.90 11.37 -1.28
C ARG A 97 1.72 10.16 -0.83
N ILE A 98 1.27 8.98 -1.20
CA ILE A 98 1.96 7.72 -0.96
C ILE A 98 2.09 6.94 -2.27
N LYS A 99 3.14 6.13 -2.37
CA LYS A 99 3.36 5.24 -3.51
C LYS A 99 2.88 3.85 -3.10
N ILE A 100 1.85 3.34 -3.78
CA ILE A 100 1.36 1.97 -3.58
C ILE A 100 1.65 1.15 -4.84
N THR A 101 2.39 0.06 -4.63
CA THR A 101 2.75 -0.90 -5.66
C THR A 101 1.67 -1.97 -5.72
N ARG A 102 1.14 -2.27 -6.91
CA ARG A 102 0.11 -3.30 -7.11
C ARG A 102 0.51 -4.29 -8.18
N VAL A 103 0.24 -5.58 -7.95
CA VAL A 103 0.44 -6.65 -8.94
C VAL A 103 -0.82 -6.79 -9.79
N ILE A 104 -0.65 -6.83 -11.11
CA ILE A 104 -1.75 -6.91 -12.08
C ILE A 104 -1.63 -8.14 -12.98
N ASN A 105 -2.75 -8.54 -13.60
CA ASN A 105 -2.74 -9.61 -14.60
C ASN A 105 -2.66 -9.01 -16.01
N ILE A 106 -1.53 -9.14 -16.67
CA ILE A 106 -1.30 -8.51 -17.98
C ILE A 106 -2.18 -9.04 -19.12
N LYS A 107 -2.85 -10.18 -18.95
CA LYS A 107 -3.87 -10.66 -19.91
C LYS A 107 -5.20 -9.92 -19.73
N LYS A 108 -5.55 -9.55 -18.50
CA LYS A 108 -6.77 -8.80 -18.19
C LYS A 108 -6.55 -7.31 -18.44
N ASP A 109 -5.42 -6.78 -17.97
CA ASP A 109 -5.04 -5.37 -18.07
C ASP A 109 -4.33 -5.08 -19.40
N ARG A 110 -5.12 -5.09 -20.48
CA ARG A 110 -4.61 -4.99 -21.86
C ARG A 110 -3.87 -3.69 -22.17
N GLU A 111 -4.06 -2.65 -21.37
CA GLU A 111 -3.34 -1.37 -21.50
C GLU A 111 -1.83 -1.52 -21.31
N TYR A 112 -1.38 -2.55 -20.57
CA TYR A 112 0.04 -2.83 -20.34
C TYR A 112 0.61 -3.89 -21.31
N LYS A 113 -0.20 -4.39 -22.25
CA LYS A 113 0.23 -5.43 -23.17
C LYS A 113 1.31 -4.90 -24.13
N GLY A 114 2.46 -5.55 -24.16
CA GLY A 114 3.57 -5.21 -25.06
C GLY A 114 4.57 -4.21 -24.48
N PHE A 115 4.33 -3.70 -23.27
CA PHE A 115 5.32 -2.94 -22.52
C PHE A 115 6.21 -3.88 -21.70
N THR A 116 7.52 -3.61 -21.68
CA THR A 116 8.46 -4.28 -20.77
C THR A 116 8.60 -3.49 -19.48
N SER A 117 8.81 -2.18 -19.58
CA SER A 117 8.90 -1.27 -18.44
C SER A 117 8.54 0.15 -18.88
N ASN A 118 7.96 0.95 -17.98
CA ASN A 118 7.80 2.39 -18.10
C ASN A 118 7.76 3.04 -16.69
N GLU A 119 7.44 4.32 -16.60
CA GLU A 119 7.38 5.06 -15.32
C GLU A 119 6.38 4.45 -14.32
N LYS A 120 5.27 3.89 -14.80
CA LYS A 120 4.17 3.37 -13.97
C LYS A 120 4.04 1.85 -13.99
N TYR A 121 4.86 1.14 -14.76
CA TYR A 121 4.72 -0.29 -14.99
C TYR A 121 6.08 -0.99 -15.08
N GLU A 122 6.16 -2.21 -14.55
CA GLU A 122 7.28 -3.12 -14.72
C GLU A 122 6.77 -4.55 -14.99
N TYR A 123 7.26 -5.20 -16.04
CA TYR A 123 6.99 -6.61 -16.27
C TYR A 123 7.88 -7.49 -15.37
N ILE A 124 7.24 -8.26 -14.48
CA ILE A 124 7.92 -9.12 -13.51
C ILE A 124 7.70 -10.61 -13.79
N GLY A 125 7.22 -10.98 -14.98
CA GLY A 125 6.99 -12.38 -15.32
C GLY A 125 8.28 -13.18 -15.54
N ARG A 126 8.14 -14.49 -15.77
CA ARG A 126 9.29 -15.40 -15.99
C ARG A 126 10.21 -14.86 -17.08
N GLY A 127 11.52 -14.91 -16.83
CA GLY A 127 12.57 -14.40 -17.72
C GLY A 127 12.90 -12.91 -17.57
N SER A 128 12.14 -12.14 -16.78
CA SER A 128 12.49 -10.76 -16.46
C SER A 128 13.41 -10.66 -15.23
N TYR A 129 13.96 -9.46 -14.98
CA TYR A 129 14.86 -9.23 -13.84
C TYR A 129 14.23 -9.61 -12.50
N TRP A 130 12.94 -9.37 -12.31
CA TRP A 130 12.19 -9.74 -11.09
C TRP A 130 11.29 -10.97 -11.28
N GLY A 131 11.57 -11.80 -12.30
CA GLY A 131 10.86 -13.05 -12.53
C GLY A 131 11.18 -14.11 -11.47
N ASN A 132 10.18 -14.90 -11.08
CA ASN A 132 10.39 -16.06 -10.20
C ASN A 132 11.23 -17.13 -10.91
N PRO A 133 12.42 -17.50 -10.41
CA PRO A 133 13.22 -18.57 -11.02
C PRO A 133 12.58 -19.95 -10.81
N TYR A 134 11.81 -20.15 -9.74
CA TYR A 134 11.18 -21.43 -9.41
C TYR A 134 9.93 -21.68 -10.27
N SER A 135 9.68 -22.94 -10.61
CA SER A 135 8.59 -23.37 -11.49
C SER A 135 7.78 -24.51 -10.87
N MET A 136 6.45 -24.38 -10.88
CA MET A 136 5.54 -25.44 -10.42
C MET A 136 5.62 -26.71 -11.29
N TYR A 137 6.15 -26.59 -12.50
CA TYR A 137 6.11 -27.67 -13.51
C TYR A 137 7.39 -28.51 -13.58
N GLU A 138 8.48 -28.06 -12.96
CA GLU A 138 9.79 -28.73 -13.06
C GLU A 138 10.06 -29.63 -11.87
N ASP A 139 9.81 -29.12 -10.66
CA ASP A 139 10.19 -29.80 -9.41
C ASP A 139 9.00 -30.41 -8.64
N GLY A 140 7.78 -30.31 -9.18
CA GLY A 140 6.56 -30.78 -8.51
C GLY A 140 6.09 -29.92 -7.33
N ASP A 141 6.73 -28.77 -7.11
CA ASP A 141 6.32 -27.78 -6.12
C ASP A 141 4.94 -27.18 -6.45
N ASP A 142 4.17 -26.87 -5.41
CA ASP A 142 2.96 -26.07 -5.57
C ASP A 142 3.27 -24.56 -5.67
N ARG A 143 2.23 -23.77 -5.91
CA ARG A 143 2.33 -22.30 -6.06
C ARG A 143 2.91 -21.64 -4.81
N ASP A 144 2.48 -22.08 -3.64
CA ASP A 144 2.86 -21.44 -2.38
C ASP A 144 4.34 -21.74 -2.09
N GLU A 145 4.80 -22.94 -2.41
CA GLU A 145 6.19 -23.35 -2.29
C GLU A 145 7.11 -22.54 -3.20
N VAL A 146 6.78 -22.36 -4.48
CA VAL A 146 7.62 -21.55 -5.39
C VAL A 146 7.63 -20.06 -5.02
N ILE A 147 6.57 -19.54 -4.41
CA ILE A 147 6.52 -18.17 -3.88
C ILE A 147 7.32 -18.07 -2.59
N ARG A 148 7.25 -19.07 -1.71
CA ARG A 148 8.01 -19.15 -0.46
C ARG A 148 9.51 -19.18 -0.73
N LYS A 149 9.96 -19.98 -1.71
CA LYS A 149 11.36 -20.00 -2.16
C LYS A 149 11.79 -18.63 -2.73
N PHE A 150 10.96 -18.01 -3.57
CA PHE A 150 11.22 -16.65 -4.07
C PHE A 150 11.36 -15.63 -2.93
N LYS A 151 10.46 -15.67 -1.96
CA LYS A 151 10.47 -14.80 -0.79
C LYS A 151 11.74 -15.00 0.04
N TYR A 152 12.12 -16.25 0.30
CA TYR A 152 13.34 -16.57 1.01
C TYR A 152 14.57 -15.97 0.30
N ASP A 153 14.70 -16.19 -1.00
CA ASP A 153 15.82 -15.65 -1.76
C ASP A 153 15.83 -14.12 -1.82
N PHE A 154 14.66 -13.49 -1.87
CA PHE A 154 14.51 -12.04 -1.83
C PHE A 154 14.90 -11.44 -0.47
N ASP A 155 14.42 -12.04 0.62
CA ASP A 155 14.65 -11.55 1.98
C ASP A 155 16.12 -11.66 2.37
N PHE A 156 16.76 -12.79 2.02
CA PHE A 156 18.13 -13.14 2.40
C PHE A 156 19.17 -12.86 1.30
N GLU A 157 18.78 -12.13 0.24
CA GLU A 157 19.69 -11.69 -0.83
C GLU A 157 20.44 -12.86 -1.49
N LYS A 158 19.73 -13.95 -1.77
CA LYS A 158 20.29 -15.19 -2.35
C LYS A 158 20.20 -15.27 -3.87
N PHE A 159 19.58 -14.29 -4.53
CA PHE A 159 19.55 -14.26 -5.98
C PHE A 159 20.95 -13.99 -6.56
N PRO A 160 21.49 -14.88 -7.41
CA PRO A 160 22.87 -14.76 -7.89
C PRO A 160 23.11 -13.54 -8.80
N ASN A 161 22.06 -13.05 -9.48
CA ASN A 161 22.14 -11.96 -10.46
C ASN A 161 21.13 -10.85 -10.19
N LYS A 162 20.71 -10.64 -8.93
CA LYS A 162 19.81 -9.55 -8.58
C LYS A 162 20.34 -8.77 -7.39
N ASP A 163 20.56 -7.48 -7.59
CA ASP A 163 20.76 -6.51 -6.53
C ASP A 163 19.40 -6.13 -5.92
N LYS A 164 19.27 -6.26 -4.59
CA LYS A 164 18.06 -5.92 -3.85
C LYS A 164 17.71 -4.44 -3.93
N SER A 165 18.70 -3.55 -4.06
CA SER A 165 18.48 -2.11 -4.17
C SER A 165 17.67 -1.72 -5.42
N GLU A 166 17.70 -2.54 -6.47
CA GLU A 166 16.91 -2.32 -7.68
C GLU A 166 15.40 -2.43 -7.42
N VAL A 167 14.97 -3.06 -6.32
CA VAL A 167 13.54 -3.22 -6.01
C VAL A 167 12.88 -1.87 -5.74
N TYR A 168 13.62 -0.91 -5.18
CA TYR A 168 13.09 0.42 -4.85
C TYR A 168 12.66 1.20 -6.09
N LYS A 169 13.21 0.89 -7.28
CA LYS A 169 12.78 1.46 -8.57
C LYS A 169 11.35 1.07 -8.94
N LEU A 170 10.79 0.04 -8.30
CA LEU A 170 9.43 -0.42 -8.53
C LEU A 170 8.39 0.28 -7.67
N ALA A 171 8.80 1.11 -6.70
CA ALA A 171 7.89 1.75 -5.75
C ALA A 171 6.81 2.58 -6.47
N GLY A 172 5.54 2.22 -6.24
CA GLY A 172 4.38 2.90 -6.84
C GLY A 172 4.04 2.46 -8.27
N LYS A 173 4.75 1.45 -8.82
CA LYS A 173 4.45 0.90 -10.15
C LYS A 173 3.39 -0.19 -10.09
N ARG A 174 2.82 -0.49 -11.26
CA ARG A 174 2.12 -1.73 -11.57
C ARG A 174 3.12 -2.84 -11.88
N LEU A 175 3.05 -3.95 -11.18
CA LEU A 175 3.87 -5.12 -11.45
C LEU A 175 3.10 -6.12 -12.30
N GLY A 176 3.49 -6.22 -13.57
CA GLY A 176 2.84 -7.09 -14.54
C GLY A 176 3.25 -8.55 -14.39
N CYS A 177 2.29 -9.41 -14.07
CA CYS A 177 2.46 -10.85 -14.10
C CYS A 177 1.25 -11.55 -14.74
N TYR A 178 1.29 -12.88 -14.84
CA TYR A 178 0.20 -13.70 -15.35
C TYR A 178 -0.61 -14.41 -14.25
N CYS A 179 -0.12 -14.40 -13.00
CA CYS A 179 -0.65 -15.23 -11.91
C CYS A 179 -1.96 -14.70 -11.30
N LYS A 180 -2.12 -13.37 -11.17
CA LYS A 180 -3.29 -12.77 -10.53
C LYS A 180 -4.60 -13.23 -11.18
N PRO A 181 -5.69 -13.48 -10.43
CA PRO A 181 -5.93 -13.11 -9.04
C PRO A 181 -5.28 -14.03 -8.01
N GLU A 182 -4.71 -15.15 -8.44
CA GLU A 182 -4.02 -16.07 -7.56
C GLU A 182 -2.73 -15.47 -6.96
N ALA A 183 -2.21 -16.08 -5.89
CA ALA A 183 -0.95 -15.68 -5.27
C ALA A 183 0.17 -15.56 -6.32
N CYS A 184 0.96 -14.49 -6.20
CA CYS A 184 2.01 -14.16 -7.15
C CYS A 184 3.31 -13.84 -6.41
N HIS A 185 4.46 -14.16 -6.99
CA HIS A 185 5.75 -13.72 -6.44
C HIS A 185 5.88 -12.19 -6.42
N GLY A 186 5.15 -11.50 -7.30
CA GLY A 186 5.05 -10.05 -7.29
C GLY A 186 4.45 -9.49 -6.00
N ASP A 187 3.65 -10.29 -5.28
CA ASP A 187 3.07 -9.86 -4.00
C ASP A 187 4.17 -9.64 -2.96
N VAL A 188 5.21 -10.48 -2.98
CA VAL A 188 6.41 -10.30 -2.13
C VAL A 188 7.08 -8.94 -2.36
N LEU A 189 7.23 -8.55 -3.63
CA LEU A 189 7.84 -7.27 -3.99
C LEU A 189 6.95 -6.10 -3.61
N ALA A 190 5.64 -6.20 -3.88
CA ALA A 190 4.66 -5.18 -3.55
C ALA A 190 4.56 -4.97 -2.03
N ASP A 191 4.50 -6.04 -1.24
CA ASP A 191 4.43 -5.98 0.22
C ASP A 191 5.70 -5.35 0.82
N PHE A 192 6.87 -5.69 0.28
CA PHE A 192 8.13 -5.06 0.68
C PHE A 192 8.12 -3.56 0.43
N LEU A 193 7.66 -3.14 -0.75
CA LEU A 193 7.63 -1.71 -1.14
C LEU A 193 6.56 -0.92 -0.39
N ASN A 194 5.41 -1.53 -0.11
CA ASN A 194 4.32 -0.86 0.57
C ASN A 194 4.54 -0.75 2.10
N SER A 195 5.45 -1.57 2.66
CA SER A 195 5.92 -1.46 4.04
C SER A 195 7.13 -0.56 4.21
N TRP A 196 7.77 -0.18 3.10
CA TRP A 196 8.95 0.68 3.10
C TRP A 196 8.60 2.13 3.47
N ASP A 197 9.32 2.66 4.46
CA ASP A 197 9.36 4.09 4.76
C ASP A 197 10.53 4.71 4.00
N ASP A 198 10.22 5.43 2.92
CA ASP A 198 11.17 6.14 2.07
C ASP A 198 11.73 7.42 2.72
N GLY A 199 11.28 7.78 3.93
CA GLY A 199 11.68 8.99 4.64
C GLY A 199 11.04 10.27 4.09
N GLU A 200 10.34 10.21 2.96
CA GLU A 200 9.68 11.35 2.33
C GLU A 200 8.44 11.79 3.09
#